data_AF-A0A2V3ZWP2-F1
#
_entry.id   AF-A0A2V3ZWP2-F1
#
_cell.length_a   1.000
_cell.length_b   1.000
_cell.length_c   1.000
_cell.angle_alpha   90.00
_cell.angle_beta   90.00
_cell.angle_gamma   90.00
#
_symmetry.space_group_name_H-M   'P 1'
#
loop_
_entity.id
_entity.type
_entity.pdbx_description
1 polymer ?
#
loop_
_entity_poly.entity_id
_entity_poly.type
_entity_poly.pdbx_seq_one_letter_code
_entity_poly.pdbx_strand_id
1 'polypeptide(L)'
;MTDTTTTKSMEELVMEIPVEQVVKPTIPVDVAIQEANKLHAYASQDKEALIAKGLTEEMITDIGVRSRFLLAKQNIWVAVYQSSLSNTKEWSKKIEEGRLLQRELQHDFQFALRKNAKALQVLQITLDGNRDSDTIVDLGSYPKIAKQYPEELEDIKFDQNKLVRASALAEELMVLQEKADGVQNSSERPEKDMRDRAYTYLKQLVDEIRAYGKYAFWNDEEKQRRYASEYARQKNERNKKEEETEN
;
A
#
# COMPACT_ATOMS: atom_id res chain seq x y z
N MET A 1 14.45 -38.90 24.04
CA MET A 1 14.51 -37.62 23.32
C MET A 1 13.12 -37.40 22.76
N THR A 2 12.37 -36.47 23.35
CA THR A 2 11.02 -36.14 22.88
C THR A 2 11.16 -35.15 21.72
N ASP A 3 10.92 -35.62 20.50
CA ASP A 3 10.73 -34.76 19.34
C ASP A 3 9.48 -33.91 19.57
N THR A 4 9.67 -32.69 20.06
CA THR A 4 8.68 -31.63 19.96
C THR A 4 8.69 -31.13 18.53
N THR A 5 7.86 -31.71 17.67
CA THR A 5 7.51 -31.14 16.37
C THR A 5 6.74 -29.85 16.62
N THR A 6 7.44 -28.73 16.74
CA THR A 6 6.81 -27.41 16.78
C THR A 6 6.15 -27.18 15.42
N THR A 7 4.83 -27.26 15.36
CA THR A 7 4.07 -26.92 14.16
C THR A 7 4.29 -25.45 13.85
N LYS A 8 4.87 -25.15 12.68
CA LYS A 8 5.08 -23.77 12.21
C LYS A 8 3.74 -23.04 12.10
N SER A 9 3.73 -21.78 12.52
CA SER A 9 2.62 -20.85 12.29
C SER A 9 2.46 -20.54 10.81
N MET A 10 1.29 -20.00 10.45
CA MET A 10 1.03 -19.60 9.06
C MET A 10 1.96 -18.48 8.60
N GLU A 11 2.25 -17.53 9.50
CA GLU A 11 3.25 -16.49 9.28
C GLU A 11 4.63 -17.08 8.93
N GLU A 12 5.11 -18.07 9.67
CA GLU A 12 6.40 -18.72 9.38
C GLU A 12 6.37 -19.44 8.04
N LEU A 13 5.29 -20.17 7.73
CA LEU A 13 5.15 -20.89 6.47
C LEU A 13 5.19 -19.97 5.24
N VAL A 14 4.53 -18.81 5.30
CA VAL A 14 4.52 -17.86 4.16
C VAL A 14 5.81 -17.05 4.04
N MET A 15 6.55 -16.87 5.15
CA MET A 15 7.87 -16.23 5.14
C MET A 15 8.94 -17.12 4.52
N GLU A 16 8.75 -18.44 4.53
CA GLU A 16 9.65 -19.40 3.88
C GLU A 16 9.57 -19.39 2.35
N ILE A 17 8.49 -18.83 1.77
CA ILE A 17 8.37 -18.68 0.32
C ILE A 17 9.45 -17.68 -0.16
N PRO A 18 10.39 -18.04 -1.05
CA PRO A 18 11.37 -17.08 -1.54
C PRO A 18 10.70 -15.92 -2.28
N VAL A 19 11.27 -14.71 -2.20
CA VAL A 19 10.70 -13.49 -2.83
C VAL A 19 10.46 -13.71 -4.33
N GLU A 20 11.33 -14.47 -4.98
CA GLU A 20 11.29 -14.79 -6.41
C GLU A 20 10.10 -15.68 -6.79
N GLN A 21 9.55 -16.41 -5.82
CA GLN A 21 8.37 -17.26 -6.00
C GLN A 21 7.06 -16.55 -5.61
N VAL A 22 7.15 -15.36 -5.01
CA VAL A 22 5.96 -14.58 -4.62
C VAL A 22 5.26 -14.06 -5.87
N VAL A 23 4.01 -14.48 -6.05
CA VAL A 23 3.17 -14.07 -7.15
C VAL A 23 2.25 -12.94 -6.70
N LYS A 24 2.24 -11.84 -7.45
CA LYS A 24 1.26 -10.76 -7.27
C LYS A 24 -0.13 -11.23 -7.68
N PRO A 25 -1.19 -10.92 -6.94
CA PRO A 25 -2.55 -11.26 -7.35
C PRO A 25 -2.89 -10.71 -8.74
N THR A 26 -3.25 -11.60 -9.66
CA THR A 26 -3.68 -11.26 -11.03
C THR A 26 -5.19 -11.03 -11.15
N ILE A 27 -5.90 -11.32 -10.06
CA ILE A 27 -7.34 -11.11 -9.87
C ILE A 27 -7.55 -10.43 -8.51
N PRO A 28 -8.69 -9.78 -8.26
CA PRO A 28 -8.99 -9.23 -6.95
C PRO A 28 -8.89 -10.30 -5.84
N VAL A 29 -8.29 -9.96 -4.71
CA VAL A 29 -8.00 -10.91 -3.62
C VAL A 29 -9.28 -11.47 -3.01
N ASP A 30 -10.33 -10.65 -2.91
CA ASP A 30 -11.66 -11.06 -2.49
C ASP A 30 -12.27 -12.10 -3.43
N VAL A 31 -12.07 -11.96 -4.75
CA VAL A 31 -12.51 -12.96 -5.74
C VAL A 31 -11.72 -14.26 -5.57
N ALA A 32 -10.40 -14.19 -5.38
CA ALA A 32 -9.58 -15.37 -5.15
C ALA A 32 -10.02 -16.16 -3.91
N ILE A 33 -10.31 -15.47 -2.80
CA ILE A 33 -10.85 -16.07 -1.57
C ILE A 33 -12.21 -16.70 -1.82
N GLN A 34 -13.11 -16.01 -2.52
CA GLN A 34 -14.43 -16.55 -2.85
C GLN A 34 -14.34 -17.81 -3.71
N GLU A 35 -13.50 -17.81 -4.75
CA GLU A 35 -13.27 -18.99 -5.58
C GLU A 35 -12.65 -20.14 -4.77
N ALA A 36 -11.71 -19.85 -3.86
CA ALA A 36 -11.14 -20.87 -2.99
C ALA A 36 -12.19 -21.48 -2.05
N ASN A 37 -13.08 -20.67 -1.47
CA ASN A 37 -14.17 -21.16 -0.62
C ASN A 37 -15.18 -22.02 -1.40
N LYS A 38 -15.51 -21.63 -2.65
CA LYS A 38 -16.33 -22.47 -3.54
C LYS A 38 -15.63 -23.79 -3.86
N LEU A 39 -14.34 -23.74 -4.19
CA LEU A 39 -13.53 -24.92 -4.47
C LEU A 39 -13.49 -25.86 -3.26
N HIS A 40 -13.38 -25.34 -2.04
CA HIS A 40 -13.45 -26.12 -0.81
C HIS A 40 -14.79 -26.87 -0.68
N ALA A 41 -15.91 -26.20 -0.98
CA ALA A 41 -17.22 -26.84 -0.95
C ALA A 41 -17.34 -27.96 -2.01
N TYR A 42 -16.86 -27.73 -3.23
CA TYR A 42 -16.86 -28.75 -4.29
C TYR A 42 -15.95 -29.93 -3.94
N ALA A 43 -14.72 -29.67 -3.52
CA ALA A 43 -13.77 -30.71 -3.15
C ALA A 43 -14.25 -31.53 -1.93
N SER A 44 -14.98 -30.91 -1.00
CA SER A 44 -15.60 -31.61 0.13
C SER A 44 -16.72 -32.57 -0.32
N GLN A 45 -17.54 -32.17 -1.31
CA GLN A 45 -18.59 -33.03 -1.87
C GLN A 45 -18.00 -34.19 -2.67
N ASP A 46 -16.90 -33.94 -3.40
CA ASP A 46 -16.22 -34.90 -4.25
C ASP A 46 -15.07 -35.63 -3.54
N LYS A 47 -14.97 -35.52 -2.21
CA LYS A 47 -13.81 -35.93 -1.41
C LYS A 47 -13.33 -37.35 -1.71
N GLU A 48 -14.24 -38.31 -1.73
CA GLU A 48 -13.90 -39.73 -1.98
C GLU A 48 -13.25 -39.94 -3.35
N ALA A 49 -13.80 -39.29 -4.39
CA ALA A 49 -13.26 -39.40 -5.74
C ALA A 49 -11.88 -38.72 -5.87
N LEU A 50 -11.66 -37.61 -5.18
CA LEU A 50 -10.37 -36.91 -5.18
C LEU A 50 -9.30 -37.68 -4.40
N ILE A 51 -9.65 -38.24 -3.24
CA ILE A 51 -8.74 -39.08 -2.43
C ILE A 51 -8.34 -40.33 -3.21
N ALA A 52 -9.27 -40.96 -3.94
CA ALA A 52 -8.97 -42.09 -4.81
C ALA A 52 -7.96 -41.75 -5.93
N LYS A 53 -7.71 -40.47 -6.23
CA LYS A 53 -6.71 -40.00 -7.18
C LYS A 53 -5.41 -39.49 -6.53
N GLY A 54 -5.31 -39.53 -5.20
CA GLY A 54 -4.10 -39.16 -4.46
C GLY A 54 -4.14 -37.80 -3.77
N LEU A 55 -5.24 -37.05 -3.85
CA LEU A 55 -5.41 -35.83 -3.05
C LEU A 55 -5.56 -36.21 -1.57
N THR A 56 -4.94 -35.47 -0.65
CA THR A 56 -5.14 -35.72 0.78
C THR A 56 -6.34 -34.94 1.33
N GLU A 57 -6.97 -35.47 2.38
CA GLU A 57 -8.05 -34.75 3.08
C GLU A 57 -7.54 -33.44 3.71
N GLU A 58 -6.30 -33.44 4.20
CA GLU A 58 -5.63 -32.26 4.75
C GLU A 58 -5.62 -31.12 3.74
N MET A 59 -5.25 -31.37 2.47
CA MET A 59 -5.24 -30.37 1.40
C MET A 59 -6.61 -29.71 1.20
N ILE A 60 -7.71 -30.48 1.31
CA ILE A 60 -9.06 -29.93 1.21
C ILE A 60 -9.31 -28.99 2.39
N THR A 61 -9.09 -29.46 3.62
CA THR A 61 -9.34 -28.68 4.84
C THR A 61 -8.47 -27.42 4.94
N ASP A 62 -7.24 -27.49 4.40
CA ASP A 62 -6.26 -26.41 4.41
C ASP A 62 -6.73 -25.18 3.63
N ILE A 63 -7.56 -25.34 2.60
CA ILE A 63 -8.09 -24.22 1.81
C ILE A 63 -8.75 -23.19 2.74
N GLY A 64 -9.58 -23.66 3.67
CA GLY A 64 -10.31 -22.78 4.58
C GLY A 64 -9.39 -22.03 5.55
N VAL A 65 -8.28 -22.63 5.96
CA VAL A 65 -7.30 -22.00 6.85
C VAL A 65 -6.49 -20.94 6.08
N ARG A 66 -5.97 -21.29 4.90
CA ARG A 66 -5.20 -20.38 4.03
C ARG A 66 -6.04 -19.20 3.55
N SER A 67 -7.32 -19.42 3.24
CA SER A 67 -8.25 -18.37 2.81
C SER A 67 -8.49 -17.34 3.93
N ARG A 68 -8.69 -17.79 5.17
CA ARG A 68 -8.85 -16.89 6.33
C ARG A 68 -7.57 -16.09 6.60
N PHE A 69 -6.41 -16.73 6.47
CA PHE A 69 -5.13 -16.05 6.62
C PHE A 69 -4.94 -14.95 5.58
N LEU A 70 -5.17 -15.25 4.29
CA LEU A 70 -5.12 -14.26 3.23
C LEU A 70 -6.10 -13.10 3.47
N LEU A 71 -7.33 -13.39 3.90
CA LEU A 71 -8.31 -12.36 4.26
C LEU A 71 -7.78 -11.41 5.34
N ALA A 72 -7.19 -11.96 6.41
CA ALA A 72 -6.62 -11.15 7.48
C ALA A 72 -5.51 -10.22 6.97
N LYS A 73 -4.57 -10.74 6.16
CA LYS A 73 -3.48 -9.93 5.60
C LYS A 73 -3.98 -8.90 4.56
N GLN A 74 -5.01 -9.24 3.79
CA GLN A 74 -5.68 -8.30 2.89
C GLN A 74 -6.31 -7.13 3.65
N ASN A 75 -6.98 -7.40 4.77
CA ASN A 75 -7.60 -6.34 5.58
C ASN A 75 -6.55 -5.39 6.18
N ILE A 76 -5.42 -5.93 6.67
CA ILE A 76 -4.29 -5.13 7.16
C ILE A 76 -3.76 -4.25 6.03
N TRP A 77 -3.50 -4.83 4.86
CA TRP A 77 -3.01 -4.08 3.70
C TRP A 77 -3.99 -2.97 3.28
N VAL A 78 -5.29 -3.26 3.21
CA VAL A 78 -6.31 -2.27 2.85
C VAL A 78 -6.34 -1.11 3.85
N ALA A 79 -6.24 -1.39 5.15
CA ALA A 79 -6.22 -0.34 6.17
C ALA A 79 -4.99 0.58 6.03
N VAL A 80 -3.80 0.01 5.82
CA VAL A 80 -2.56 0.77 5.59
C VAL A 80 -2.69 1.61 4.31
N TYR A 81 -3.15 1.00 3.21
CA TYR A 81 -3.32 1.68 1.94
C TYR A 81 -4.33 2.84 2.01
N GLN A 82 -5.47 2.63 2.67
CA GLN A 82 -6.49 3.67 2.84
C GLN A 82 -6.02 4.83 3.70
N SER A 83 -5.39 4.53 4.86
CA SER A 83 -4.81 5.56 5.72
C SER A 83 -3.80 6.39 4.93
N SER A 84 -2.97 5.72 4.15
CA SER A 84 -1.97 6.38 3.36
C SER A 84 -2.56 7.27 2.26
N LEU A 85 -3.62 6.84 1.56
CA LEU A 85 -4.35 7.68 0.59
C LEU A 85 -4.95 8.93 1.24
N SER A 86 -5.55 8.82 2.43
CA SER A 86 -6.04 10.00 3.16
C SER A 86 -4.90 10.95 3.51
N ASN A 87 -3.77 10.42 3.97
CA ASN A 87 -2.60 11.21 4.32
C ASN A 87 -2.02 11.92 3.09
N THR A 88 -1.99 11.28 1.91
CA THR A 88 -1.54 11.93 0.67
C THR A 88 -2.43 13.09 0.26
N LYS A 89 -3.76 12.97 0.43
CA LYS A 89 -4.69 14.08 0.14
C LYS A 89 -4.51 15.24 1.10
N GLU A 90 -4.39 14.94 2.40
CA GLU A 90 -4.16 15.95 3.43
C GLU A 90 -2.80 16.64 3.23
N TRP A 91 -1.74 15.86 2.99
CA TRP A 91 -0.43 16.33 2.60
C TRP A 91 -0.49 17.30 1.42
N SER A 92 -1.16 16.92 0.32
CA SER A 92 -1.26 17.75 -0.89
C SER A 92 -1.90 19.11 -0.60
N LYS A 93 -2.92 19.15 0.27
CA LYS A 93 -3.56 20.39 0.68
C LYS A 93 -2.64 21.24 1.56
N LYS A 94 -2.00 20.61 2.55
CA LYS A 94 -1.15 21.29 3.54
C LYS A 94 0.15 21.80 2.94
N ILE A 95 0.76 21.06 2.02
CA ILE A 95 2.01 21.51 1.38
C ILE A 95 1.76 22.75 0.51
N GLU A 96 0.60 22.84 -0.14
CA GLU A 96 0.23 24.05 -0.89
C GLU A 96 -0.03 25.25 0.02
N GLU A 97 -0.65 25.04 1.19
CA GLU A 97 -0.73 26.06 2.25
C GLU A 97 0.68 26.51 2.68
N GLY A 98 1.60 25.55 2.86
CA GLY A 98 2.99 25.81 3.22
C GLY A 98 3.74 26.63 2.17
N ARG A 99 3.61 26.27 0.89
CA ARG A 99 4.21 27.00 -0.24
C ARG A 99 3.64 28.41 -0.38
N LEU A 100 2.37 28.62 -0.08
CA LEU A 100 1.78 29.95 -0.08
C LEU A 100 2.39 30.80 1.04
N LEU A 101 2.42 30.29 2.27
CA LEU A 101 3.01 30.98 3.41
C LEU A 101 4.51 31.24 3.21
N GLN A 102 5.26 30.29 2.65
CA GLN A 102 6.67 30.45 2.31
C GLN A 102 6.87 31.61 1.33
N ARG A 103 6.04 31.72 0.29
CA ARG A 103 6.11 32.84 -0.68
C ARG A 103 5.83 34.19 -0.03
N GLU A 104 4.84 34.25 0.86
CA GLU A 104 4.54 35.48 1.61
C GLU A 104 5.71 35.88 2.53
N LEU A 105 6.23 34.93 3.30
CA LEU A 105 7.39 35.15 4.17
C LEU A 105 8.61 35.57 3.37
N GLN A 106 8.86 34.95 2.22
CA GLN A 106 9.98 35.31 1.35
C GLN A 106 9.87 36.77 0.90
N HIS A 107 8.68 37.18 0.45
CA HIS A 107 8.42 38.55 0.04
C HIS A 107 8.61 39.54 1.20
N ASP A 108 8.04 39.25 2.36
CA ASP A 108 8.13 40.10 3.55
C ASP A 108 9.59 40.25 4.04
N PHE A 109 10.35 39.15 4.09
CA PHE A 109 11.75 39.16 4.53
C PHE A 109 12.68 39.83 3.51
N GLN A 110 12.48 39.60 2.20
CA GLN A 110 13.24 40.30 1.17
C GLN A 110 13.05 41.81 1.26
N PHE A 111 11.82 42.26 1.52
CA PHE A 111 11.53 43.68 1.67
C PHE A 111 12.09 44.25 2.99
N ALA A 112 11.88 43.57 4.12
CA ALA A 112 12.41 43.97 5.42
C ALA A 112 13.92 44.15 5.38
N LEU A 113 14.63 43.14 4.86
CA LEU A 113 16.09 43.07 4.86
C LEU A 113 16.74 43.83 3.69
N ARG A 114 15.96 44.52 2.83
CA ARG A 114 16.45 45.14 1.58
C ARG A 114 17.64 46.10 1.72
N LYS A 115 17.82 46.70 2.91
CA LYS A 115 18.91 47.63 3.23
C LYS A 115 20.11 46.97 3.92
N ASN A 116 19.98 45.70 4.30
CA ASN A 116 20.99 44.92 5.00
C ASN A 116 21.48 43.78 4.09
N ALA A 117 22.50 44.07 3.28
CA ALA A 117 23.04 43.12 2.29
C ALA A 117 23.53 41.81 2.93
N LYS A 118 24.06 41.85 4.15
CA LYS A 118 24.48 40.64 4.88
C LYS A 118 23.27 39.79 5.27
N ALA A 119 22.21 40.40 5.78
CA ALA A 119 20.98 39.68 6.15
C ALA A 119 20.29 39.07 4.92
N LEU A 120 20.27 39.76 3.78
CA LEU A 120 19.78 39.20 2.51
C LEU A 120 20.59 37.98 2.05
N GLN A 121 21.91 38.02 2.20
CA GLN A 121 22.76 36.88 1.86
C GLN A 121 22.48 35.68 2.77
N VAL A 122 22.29 35.91 4.08
CA VAL A 122 21.88 34.85 5.02
C VAL A 122 20.53 34.26 4.63
N LEU A 123 19.56 35.11 4.26
CA LEU A 123 18.25 34.66 3.78
C LEU A 123 18.38 33.75 2.55
N GLN A 124 19.15 34.17 1.54
CA GLN A 124 19.36 33.39 0.31
C GLN A 124 20.06 32.05 0.53
N ILE A 125 21.08 32.01 1.39
CA ILE A 125 21.82 30.77 1.69
C ILE A 125 20.96 29.81 2.50
N THR A 126 20.10 30.32 3.39
CA THR A 126 19.27 29.49 4.27
C THR A 126 18.05 28.93 3.55
N LEU A 127 17.51 29.67 2.58
CA LEU A 127 16.25 29.37 1.88
C LEU A 127 16.51 29.05 0.40
N ASP A 128 17.20 27.95 0.15
CA ASP A 128 17.53 27.48 -1.20
C ASP A 128 16.70 26.25 -1.57
N GLY A 129 16.22 26.21 -2.81
CA GLY A 129 15.45 25.09 -3.36
C GLY A 129 13.98 25.40 -3.66
N ASN A 130 13.30 24.39 -4.21
CA ASN A 130 11.91 24.48 -4.67
C ASN A 130 11.13 23.17 -4.51
N ARG A 131 11.70 22.18 -3.82
CA ARG A 131 11.06 20.90 -3.52
C ARG A 131 10.18 21.02 -2.28
N ASP A 132 9.28 20.08 -2.09
CA ASP A 132 8.40 20.04 -0.90
C ASP A 132 9.20 19.92 0.41
N SER A 133 10.32 19.20 0.38
CA SER A 133 11.27 19.14 1.50
C SER A 133 11.84 20.51 1.84
N ASP A 134 12.11 21.33 0.82
CA ASP A 134 12.72 22.65 0.98
C ASP A 134 11.69 23.60 1.60
N THR A 135 10.42 23.52 1.19
CA THR A 135 9.32 24.27 1.85
C THR A 135 9.24 23.99 3.35
N ILE A 136 9.36 22.73 3.81
CA ILE A 136 9.33 22.41 5.24
C ILE A 136 10.52 23.04 5.98
N VAL A 137 11.72 22.87 5.43
CA VAL A 137 12.96 23.40 6.01
C VAL A 137 12.93 24.93 6.09
N ASP A 138 12.44 25.58 5.04
CA ASP A 138 12.34 27.03 4.94
C ASP A 138 11.36 27.60 5.98
N LEU A 139 10.16 27.01 6.07
CA LEU A 139 9.16 27.40 7.07
C LEU A 139 9.72 27.31 8.50
N GLY A 140 10.50 26.26 8.80
CA GLY A 140 11.19 26.10 10.08
C GLY A 140 12.38 27.05 10.30
N SER A 141 12.86 27.73 9.25
CA SER A 141 14.04 28.59 9.29
C SER A 141 13.70 30.07 9.44
N TYR A 142 12.56 30.55 8.90
CA TYR A 142 12.12 31.95 9.05
C TYR A 142 12.09 32.46 10.49
N PRO A 143 11.57 31.72 11.50
CA PRO A 143 11.57 32.19 12.89
C PRO A 143 12.98 32.41 13.45
N LYS A 144 13.98 31.67 12.96
CA LYS A 144 15.39 31.82 13.38
C LYS A 144 15.99 33.08 12.77
N ILE A 145 15.71 33.35 11.49
CA ILE A 145 16.17 34.57 10.81
C ILE A 145 15.51 35.81 11.43
N ALA A 146 14.22 35.76 11.76
CA ALA A 146 13.52 36.85 12.43
C ALA A 146 14.15 37.23 13.78
N LYS A 147 14.61 36.24 14.54
CA LYS A 147 15.30 36.48 15.82
C LYS A 147 16.67 37.13 15.65
N GLN A 148 17.33 36.96 14.49
CA GLN A 148 18.62 37.58 14.19
C GLN A 148 18.46 39.03 13.71
N TYR A 149 17.33 39.35 13.08
CA TYR A 149 17.05 40.66 12.46
C TYR A 149 15.66 41.20 12.88
N PRO A 150 15.43 41.42 14.20
CA PRO A 150 14.12 41.83 14.69
C PRO A 150 13.75 43.27 14.29
N GLU A 151 14.72 44.19 14.31
CA GLU A 151 14.50 45.62 14.02
C GLU A 151 14.00 45.82 12.58
N GLU A 152 14.59 45.12 11.60
CA GLU A 152 14.19 45.22 10.20
C GLU A 152 12.75 44.73 9.94
N LEU A 153 12.28 43.75 10.72
CA LEU A 153 10.90 43.26 10.64
C LEU A 153 9.92 44.21 11.34
N GLU A 154 10.33 44.83 12.44
CA GLU A 154 9.53 45.86 13.14
C GLU A 154 9.30 47.09 12.25
N ASP A 155 10.31 47.52 11.50
CA ASP A 155 10.26 48.66 10.56
C ASP A 155 9.13 48.54 9.53
N ILE A 156 8.80 47.30 9.12
CA ILE A 156 7.75 47.03 8.15
C ILE A 156 6.42 46.63 8.81
N LYS A 157 6.36 46.65 10.15
CA LYS A 157 5.21 46.20 10.96
C LYS A 157 4.82 44.76 10.62
N PHE A 158 5.83 43.90 10.49
CA PHE A 158 5.64 42.50 10.12
C PHE A 158 4.70 41.77 11.10
N ASP A 159 3.81 40.94 10.56
CA ASP A 159 2.90 40.13 11.36
C ASP A 159 3.61 38.89 11.92
N GLN A 160 3.97 38.96 13.20
CA GLN A 160 4.64 37.88 13.93
C GLN A 160 3.81 36.58 13.97
N ASN A 161 2.49 36.63 13.78
CA ASN A 161 1.65 35.42 13.73
C ASN A 161 2.03 34.51 12.54
N LYS A 162 2.56 35.07 11.45
CA LYS A 162 3.05 34.28 10.32
C LYS A 162 4.20 33.34 10.71
N LEU A 163 5.07 33.73 11.65
CA LEU A 163 6.17 32.89 12.14
C LEU A 163 5.70 31.78 13.07
N VAL A 164 4.67 32.07 13.87
CA VAL A 164 4.00 31.05 14.68
C VAL A 164 3.35 30.01 13.77
N ARG A 165 2.64 30.47 12.72
CA ARG A 165 2.05 29.56 11.73
C ARG A 165 3.11 28.78 10.97
N ALA A 166 4.22 29.40 10.57
CA ALA A 166 5.29 28.73 9.84
C ALA A 166 5.90 27.57 10.63
N SER A 167 6.21 27.79 11.91
CA SER A 167 6.72 26.73 12.81
C SER A 167 5.73 25.57 12.91
N ALA A 168 4.46 25.88 13.23
CA ALA A 168 3.43 24.86 13.38
C ALA A 168 3.19 24.07 12.08
N LEU A 169 3.16 24.77 10.94
CA LEU A 169 2.94 24.13 9.64
C LEU A 169 4.13 23.27 9.21
N ALA A 170 5.36 23.66 9.51
CA ALA A 170 6.54 22.83 9.27
C ALA A 170 6.48 21.50 10.06
N GLU A 171 6.10 21.56 11.34
CA GLU A 171 5.90 20.37 12.18
C GLU A 171 4.74 19.49 11.67
N GLU A 172 3.59 20.09 11.35
CA GLU A 172 2.44 19.40 10.74
C GLU A 172 2.85 18.67 9.46
N LEU A 173 3.59 19.34 8.58
CA LEU A 173 4.04 18.79 7.31
C LEU A 173 5.04 17.65 7.51
N MET A 174 6.02 17.79 8.40
CA MET A 174 6.98 16.72 8.67
C MET A 174 6.29 15.42 9.10
N VAL A 175 5.30 15.51 10.01
CA VAL A 175 4.50 14.36 10.45
C VAL A 175 3.63 13.79 9.33
N LEU A 176 3.05 14.65 8.47
CA LEU A 176 2.24 14.22 7.34
C LEU A 176 3.06 13.57 6.23
N GLN A 177 4.29 14.04 5.99
CA GLN A 177 5.20 13.50 4.98
C GLN A 177 5.49 12.02 5.26
N GLU A 178 5.91 11.71 6.49
CA GLU A 178 6.17 10.32 6.92
C GLU A 178 4.96 9.40 6.70
N LYS A 179 3.77 9.93 6.95
CA LYS A 179 2.49 9.22 6.80
C LYS A 179 2.03 9.08 5.34
N ALA A 180 2.37 10.04 4.48
CA ALA A 180 2.00 10.08 3.07
C ALA A 180 2.95 9.26 2.17
N ASP A 181 4.25 9.25 2.48
CA ASP A 181 5.29 8.47 1.77
C ASP A 181 5.00 6.97 1.79
N GLY A 182 4.32 6.52 2.84
CA GLY A 182 3.09 5.74 2.73
C GLY A 182 2.78 5.00 1.41
N VAL A 183 2.14 5.74 0.50
CA VAL A 183 1.53 5.28 -0.74
C VAL A 183 2.58 5.12 -1.83
N GLN A 184 3.53 6.04 -1.91
CA GLN A 184 4.55 6.05 -2.96
C GLN A 184 5.44 4.80 -2.90
N ASN A 185 5.75 4.34 -1.68
CA ASN A 185 6.50 3.09 -1.45
C ASN A 185 5.58 1.88 -1.20
N SER A 186 4.33 1.93 -1.67
CA SER A 186 3.35 0.85 -1.45
C SER A 186 3.86 -0.53 -1.87
N SER A 187 4.69 -0.61 -2.91
CA SER A 187 5.32 -1.85 -3.38
C SER A 187 6.27 -2.50 -2.40
N GLU A 188 6.89 -1.73 -1.52
CA GLU A 188 7.92 -2.15 -0.55
C GLU A 188 7.37 -2.30 0.88
N ARG A 189 6.06 -2.13 1.05
CA ARG A 189 5.39 -2.25 2.35
C ARG A 189 5.40 -3.72 2.82
N PRO A 190 5.82 -4.00 4.06
CA PRO A 190 5.84 -5.36 4.60
C PRO A 190 4.43 -5.98 4.66
N GLU A 191 3.39 -5.19 4.88
CA GLU A 191 2.00 -5.66 4.87
C GLU A 191 1.56 -6.11 3.48
N LYS A 192 2.04 -5.42 2.43
CA LYS A 192 1.78 -5.80 1.04
C LYS A 192 2.50 -7.11 0.70
N ASP A 193 3.77 -7.21 1.05
CA ASP A 193 4.58 -8.41 0.83
C ASP A 193 3.97 -9.63 1.55
N MET A 194 3.63 -9.49 2.83
CA MET A 194 2.95 -10.53 3.61
C MET A 194 1.62 -10.97 2.97
N ARG A 195 0.85 -10.03 2.42
CA ARG A 195 -0.39 -10.33 1.69
C ARG A 195 -0.12 -11.06 0.37
N ASP A 196 0.91 -10.68 -0.39
CA ASP A 196 1.28 -11.33 -1.66
C ASP A 196 1.82 -12.76 -1.41
N ARG A 197 2.57 -12.97 -0.32
CA ARG A 197 3.00 -14.31 0.14
C ARG A 197 1.81 -15.17 0.56
N ALA A 198 0.90 -14.63 1.36
CA ALA A 198 -0.35 -15.30 1.74
C ALA A 198 -1.18 -15.70 0.52
N TYR A 199 -1.23 -14.83 -0.50
CA TYR A 199 -1.91 -15.12 -1.75
C TYR A 199 -1.24 -16.27 -2.50
N THR A 200 0.09 -16.23 -2.63
CA THR A 200 0.89 -17.29 -3.26
C THR A 200 0.65 -18.63 -2.57
N TYR A 201 0.66 -18.64 -1.24
CA TYR A 201 0.44 -19.85 -0.43
C TYR A 201 -0.95 -20.47 -0.62
N LEU A 202 -1.99 -19.64 -0.73
CA LEU A 202 -3.33 -20.10 -1.08
C LEU A 202 -3.38 -20.59 -2.53
N LYS A 203 -2.79 -19.83 -3.46
CA LYS A 203 -2.82 -20.10 -4.90
C LYS A 203 -2.22 -21.46 -5.23
N GLN A 204 -1.06 -21.80 -4.64
CA GLN A 204 -0.41 -23.10 -4.83
C GLN A 204 -1.36 -24.26 -4.53
N LEU A 205 -2.07 -24.21 -3.40
CA LEU A 205 -3.03 -25.26 -3.02
C LEU A 205 -4.26 -25.27 -3.92
N VAL A 206 -4.80 -24.10 -4.26
CA VAL A 206 -5.96 -23.96 -5.14
C VAL A 206 -5.66 -24.53 -6.54
N ASP A 207 -4.49 -24.24 -7.09
CA ASP A 207 -4.07 -24.75 -8.40
C ASP A 207 -3.93 -26.27 -8.38
N GLU A 208 -3.33 -26.82 -7.32
CA GLU A 208 -3.14 -28.26 -7.15
C GLU A 208 -4.49 -29.00 -7.06
N ILE A 209 -5.42 -28.52 -6.23
CA ILE A 209 -6.75 -29.13 -6.10
C ILE A 209 -7.53 -29.03 -7.41
N ARG A 210 -7.39 -27.93 -8.16
CA ARG A 210 -7.99 -27.81 -9.49
C ARG A 210 -7.40 -28.80 -10.48
N ALA A 211 -6.09 -29.06 -10.42
CA ALA A 211 -5.45 -30.08 -11.25
C ALA A 211 -5.99 -31.48 -10.94
N TYR A 212 -6.08 -31.86 -9.66
CA TYR A 212 -6.69 -33.12 -9.24
C TYR A 212 -8.16 -33.24 -9.66
N GLY A 213 -8.95 -32.18 -9.49
CA GLY A 213 -10.36 -32.20 -9.91
C GLY A 213 -10.53 -32.39 -11.42
N LYS A 214 -9.74 -31.69 -12.23
CA LYS A 214 -9.73 -31.89 -13.70
C LYS A 214 -9.31 -33.31 -14.09
N TYR A 215 -8.32 -33.87 -13.41
CA TYR A 215 -7.86 -35.23 -13.66
C TYR A 215 -8.88 -36.30 -13.22
N ALA A 216 -9.47 -36.14 -12.04
CA ALA A 216 -10.46 -37.06 -11.48
C ALA A 216 -11.74 -37.11 -12.33
N PHE A 217 -12.15 -35.97 -12.87
CA PHE A 217 -13.40 -35.80 -13.61
C PHE A 217 -13.17 -35.55 -15.10
N TRP A 218 -12.10 -36.11 -15.69
CA TRP A 218 -11.69 -35.86 -17.08
C TRP A 218 -12.79 -36.12 -18.14
N ASN A 219 -13.82 -36.92 -17.82
CA ASN A 219 -14.96 -37.24 -18.68
C ASN A 219 -16.31 -36.67 -18.19
N ASP A 220 -16.32 -35.86 -17.13
CA ASP A 220 -17.52 -35.21 -16.58
C ASP A 220 -17.36 -33.69 -16.67
N GLU A 221 -17.90 -33.10 -17.76
CA GLU A 221 -17.79 -31.68 -18.05
C GLU A 221 -18.40 -30.79 -16.96
N GLU A 222 -19.50 -31.22 -16.35
CA GLU A 222 -20.18 -30.45 -15.31
C GLU A 222 -19.28 -30.34 -14.07
N LYS A 223 -18.67 -31.45 -13.66
CA LYS A 223 -17.73 -31.45 -12.54
C LYS A 223 -16.45 -30.71 -12.88
N GLN A 224 -15.86 -30.87 -14.06
CA GLN A 224 -14.65 -30.11 -14.43
C GLN A 224 -14.85 -28.61 -14.33
N ARG A 225 -16.03 -28.11 -14.70
CA ARG A 225 -16.35 -26.68 -14.62
C ARG A 225 -16.24 -26.14 -13.18
N ARG A 226 -16.51 -26.97 -12.17
CA ARG A 226 -16.37 -26.64 -10.74
C ARG A 226 -14.91 -26.47 -10.30
N TYR A 227 -13.97 -27.11 -11.03
CA TYR A 227 -12.53 -27.04 -10.80
C TYR A 227 -11.80 -26.07 -11.76
N ALA A 228 -12.54 -25.09 -12.30
CA ALA A 228 -12.00 -23.99 -13.09
C ALA A 228 -12.31 -22.64 -12.43
N SER A 229 -11.51 -21.61 -12.73
CA SER A 229 -11.82 -20.25 -12.29
C SER A 229 -13.03 -19.71 -13.04
N GLU A 230 -14.05 -19.30 -12.28
CA GLU A 230 -15.24 -18.64 -12.83
C GLU A 230 -14.89 -17.24 -13.32
N TYR A 231 -14.05 -16.52 -12.55
CA TYR A 231 -13.61 -15.18 -12.89
C TYR A 231 -12.85 -15.17 -14.23
N ALA A 232 -11.91 -16.10 -14.43
CA ALA A 232 -11.16 -16.17 -15.68
C ALA A 232 -12.09 -16.45 -16.89
N ARG A 233 -13.07 -17.34 -16.72
CA ARG A 233 -14.08 -17.61 -17.76
C ARG A 233 -14.90 -16.37 -18.11
N GLN A 234 -15.46 -15.70 -17.10
CA GLN A 234 -16.28 -14.49 -17.33
C GLN A 234 -15.47 -13.36 -17.95
N LYS A 235 -14.20 -13.19 -17.54
CA LYS A 235 -13.28 -12.20 -18.12
C LYS A 235 -13.02 -12.49 -19.60
N ASN A 236 -12.74 -13.74 -19.96
CA ASN A 236 -12.49 -14.13 -21.34
C ASN A 236 -13.75 -14.00 -22.22
N GLU A 237 -14.92 -14.36 -21.70
CA GLU A 237 -16.21 -14.19 -22.39
C GLU A 237 -16.52 -12.71 -22.67
N ARG A 238 -16.20 -11.81 -21.73
CA ARG A 238 -16.37 -10.37 -21.92
C ARG A 238 -15.43 -9.83 -22.99
N ASN A 239 -14.14 -10.16 -22.91
CA ASN A 239 -13.15 -9.70 -23.89
C ASN A 239 -13.51 -10.15 -25.32
N LYS A 240 -14.00 -11.39 -25.48
CA LYS A 240 -14.43 -11.90 -26.78
C LYS A 240 -15.62 -11.11 -27.36
N LYS A 241 -16.59 -10.73 -26.51
CA LYS A 241 -17.73 -9.91 -26.94
C LYS A 241 -17.30 -8.50 -27.35
N GLU A 242 -16.33 -7.91 -26.64
CA GLU A 242 -15.77 -6.60 -26.97
C GLU A 242 -15.07 -6.64 -28.35
N GLU A 243 -14.26 -7.66 -28.61
CA GLU A 243 -13.61 -7.90 -29.91
C GLU A 243 -14.61 -8.14 -31.06
N GLU A 244 -15.75 -8.78 -30.78
CA GLU A 244 -16.83 -8.99 -31.77
C GLU A 244 -17.65 -7.72 -32.05
N THR A 245 -17.66 -6.73 -31.13
CA THR A 245 -18.33 -5.44 -31.33
C THR A 245 -17.43 -4.37 -31.96
N GLU A 246 -16.11 -4.53 -31.91
CA GLU A 246 -15.13 -3.63 -32.52
C GLU A 246 -14.75 -4.01 -33.96
N ASN A 247 -15.16 -5.19 -34.43
CA ASN A 247 -15.04 -5.64 -35.83
C ASN A 247 -16.38 -5.55 -36.58
#